data_AF-A0AAD2G784-F1
#
_entry.id   AF-A0AAD2G784-F1
#
_cell.length_a   1.000
_cell.length_b   1.000
_cell.length_c   1.000
_cell.angle_alpha   90.00
_cell.angle_beta   90.00
_cell.angle_gamma   90.00
#
_symmetry.space_group_name_H-M   'P 1'
#
loop_
_entity.id
_entity.type
_entity.pdbx_description
1 polymer ?
#
loop_
_entity_poly.entity_id
_entity_poly.type
_entity_poly.pdbx_seq_one_letter_code
_entity_poly.pdbx_strand_id
1 'polypeptide(L)'
;MKKEITSIMNKNHHENNHENGQSNNKTKRRVHFSADENDSRSAPHEELTLEMIDDMWYTPQHIDHFKQSVKYIIYIILNKEKQSEDEHAETETSGLERYRPQRSEYKRSALFYTLHAQSKDRNPEFIRAVARRCTAWARSIATEQGFEDYCDVYDDPLDRLLADSNVSATLLEDYIESNDTTEKRRLRPVEDDDHESAPAESKRQRLS
;
A
#
# COMPACT_ATOMS: atom_id res chain seq x y z
N MET A 1 -43.06 41.96 -35.65
CA MET A 1 -41.99 41.34 -36.46
C MET A 1 -41.92 39.88 -36.11
N LYS A 2 -42.43 39.01 -36.98
CA LYS A 2 -42.43 37.55 -36.85
C LYS A 2 -41.23 37.02 -37.63
N LYS A 3 -40.39 36.18 -37.02
CA LYS A 3 -39.40 35.38 -37.73
C LYS A 3 -39.51 33.94 -37.25
N GLU A 4 -40.20 33.15 -38.07
CA GLU A 4 -40.13 31.69 -38.10
C GLU A 4 -38.73 31.28 -38.57
N ILE A 5 -38.12 30.31 -37.88
CA ILE A 5 -36.96 29.58 -38.38
C ILE A 5 -37.28 28.10 -38.27
N THR A 6 -37.89 27.60 -39.34
CA THR A 6 -37.95 26.18 -39.70
C THR A 6 -36.57 25.80 -40.24
N SER A 7 -35.84 24.94 -39.52
CA SER A 7 -34.65 24.27 -40.06
C SER A 7 -34.87 22.76 -39.95
N ILE A 8 -35.19 22.19 -41.11
CA ILE A 8 -35.36 20.77 -41.38
C ILE A 8 -33.95 20.18 -41.52
N MET A 9 -33.52 19.38 -40.55
CA MET A 9 -32.34 18.52 -40.71
C MET A 9 -32.81 17.08 -40.97
N ASN A 10 -32.71 16.70 -42.25
CA ASN A 10 -32.75 15.32 -42.73
C ASN A 10 -31.70 14.48 -41.99
N LYS A 11 -32.15 13.52 -41.18
CA LYS A 11 -31.31 12.40 -40.76
C LYS A 11 -31.55 11.22 -41.70
N ASN A 12 -30.58 11.03 -42.58
CA ASN A 12 -30.42 9.83 -43.39
C ASN A 12 -30.24 8.63 -42.45
N HIS A 13 -31.24 7.74 -42.41
CA HIS A 13 -31.07 6.40 -41.86
C HIS A 13 -30.28 5.56 -42.89
N HIS A 14 -28.96 5.52 -42.71
CA HIS A 14 -28.11 4.55 -43.39
C HIS A 14 -28.14 3.26 -42.56
N GLU A 15 -28.87 2.27 -43.06
CA GLU A 15 -28.83 0.89 -42.59
C GLU A 15 -27.43 0.30 -42.90
N ASN A 16 -26.54 0.38 -41.93
CA ASN A 16 -25.30 -0.39 -41.95
C ASN A 16 -25.55 -1.74 -41.26
N ASN A 17 -25.71 -2.77 -42.10
CA ASN A 17 -25.59 -4.16 -41.71
C ASN A 17 -24.16 -4.41 -41.24
N HIS A 18 -23.94 -4.37 -39.92
CA HIS A 18 -22.69 -4.79 -39.32
C HIS A 18 -22.74 -6.28 -38.98
N GLU A 19 -21.87 -6.98 -39.68
CA GLU A 19 -21.51 -8.37 -39.57
C GLU A 19 -21.31 -8.84 -38.12
N ASN A 20 -21.86 -10.03 -37.87
CA ASN A 20 -21.58 -10.96 -36.77
C ASN A 20 -20.36 -10.61 -35.91
N GLY A 21 -20.62 -9.93 -34.80
CA GLY A 21 -19.71 -9.87 -33.68
C GLY A 21 -19.56 -11.27 -33.07
N GLN A 22 -18.48 -11.97 -33.44
CA GLN A 22 -17.93 -13.03 -32.60
C GLN A 22 -17.63 -12.43 -31.23
N SER A 23 -18.54 -12.65 -30.28
CA SER A 23 -18.32 -12.33 -28.89
C SER A 23 -17.15 -13.17 -28.40
N ASN A 24 -15.96 -12.59 -28.45
CA ASN A 24 -14.80 -13.07 -27.73
C ASN A 24 -15.13 -12.96 -26.24
N ASN A 25 -15.84 -13.97 -25.73
CA ASN A 25 -16.05 -14.24 -24.32
C ASN A 25 -14.68 -14.55 -23.74
N LYS A 26 -13.91 -13.48 -23.47
CA LYS A 26 -12.72 -13.51 -22.62
C LYS A 26 -13.22 -13.97 -21.26
N THR A 27 -13.23 -15.28 -21.06
CA THR A 27 -13.49 -15.91 -19.78
C THR A 27 -12.55 -15.25 -18.80
N LYS A 28 -13.11 -14.45 -17.89
CA LYS A 28 -12.34 -13.83 -16.81
C LYS A 28 -11.70 -15.00 -16.08
N ARG A 29 -10.38 -15.19 -16.26
CA ARG A 29 -9.60 -16.17 -15.50
C ARG A 29 -9.79 -15.82 -14.04
N ARG A 30 -10.70 -16.52 -13.37
CA ARG A 30 -10.83 -16.45 -11.92
C ARG A 30 -9.59 -17.16 -11.38
N VAL A 31 -8.87 -16.47 -10.48
CA VAL A 31 -7.78 -17.07 -9.72
C VAL A 31 -8.43 -18.19 -8.89
N HIS A 32 -8.07 -19.43 -9.19
CA HIS A 32 -8.42 -20.58 -8.36
C HIS A 32 -7.20 -20.88 -7.49
N PHE A 33 -7.39 -20.81 -6.17
CA PHE A 33 -6.42 -21.34 -5.24
C PHE A 33 -6.58 -22.86 -5.23
N SER A 34 -5.49 -23.60 -5.45
CA SER A 34 -5.47 -25.04 -5.21
C SER A 34 -5.74 -25.26 -3.72
N ALA A 35 -6.72 -26.09 -3.39
CA ALA A 35 -6.94 -26.51 -2.01
C ALA A 35 -5.63 -27.13 -1.49
N ASP A 36 -5.08 -26.55 -0.43
CA ASP A 36 -3.91 -27.09 0.23
C ASP A 36 -4.33 -28.40 0.90
N GLU A 37 -3.64 -29.50 0.61
CA GLU A 37 -3.96 -30.82 1.17
C GLU A 37 -3.88 -30.82 2.71
N ASN A 38 -3.20 -29.84 3.30
CA ASN A 38 -3.06 -29.69 4.75
C ASN A 38 -4.26 -29.02 5.43
N ASP A 39 -5.19 -28.42 4.68
CA ASP A 39 -6.44 -27.83 5.19
C ASP A 39 -7.52 -28.90 5.51
N SER A 40 -7.21 -30.17 5.18
CA SER A 40 -8.09 -31.32 5.43
C SER A 40 -8.05 -31.85 6.88
N ARG A 41 -7.13 -31.33 7.71
CA ARG A 41 -7.16 -31.56 9.16
C ARG A 41 -8.13 -30.57 9.78
N SER A 42 -9.41 -30.89 9.55
CA SER A 42 -10.61 -30.32 10.11
C SER A 42 -10.34 -29.46 11.35
N ALA A 43 -10.63 -28.17 11.23
CA ALA A 43 -10.92 -27.36 12.40
C ALA A 43 -11.89 -28.15 13.32
N PRO A 44 -11.72 -28.13 14.65
CA PRO A 44 -12.49 -28.96 15.58
C PRO A 44 -14.00 -28.68 15.63
N HIS A 45 -14.49 -27.80 14.74
CA HIS A 45 -15.89 -27.46 14.61
C HIS A 45 -16.47 -28.26 13.44
N GLU A 46 -17.39 -29.15 13.80
CA GLU A 46 -18.38 -29.77 12.91
C GLU A 46 -18.97 -28.67 12.01
N GLU A 47 -19.07 -28.95 10.71
CA GLU A 47 -19.47 -28.06 9.61
C GLU A 47 -20.08 -26.71 10.06
N LEU A 48 -19.35 -25.62 9.79
CA LEU A 48 -19.78 -24.26 10.08
C LEU A 48 -21.20 -24.01 9.56
N THR A 49 -22.17 -23.90 10.47
CA THR A 49 -23.55 -23.62 10.09
C THR A 49 -23.63 -22.23 9.47
N LEU A 50 -24.57 -22.02 8.54
CA LEU A 50 -24.79 -20.72 7.93
C LEU A 50 -25.08 -19.64 8.98
N GLU A 51 -25.74 -20.00 10.08
CA GLU A 51 -26.00 -19.11 11.21
C GLU A 51 -24.71 -18.71 11.93
N MET A 52 -23.77 -19.63 12.14
CA MET A 52 -22.45 -19.30 12.71
C MET A 52 -21.62 -18.45 11.76
N ILE A 53 -21.72 -18.66 10.45
CA ILE A 53 -21.06 -17.79 9.47
C ILE A 53 -21.66 -16.39 9.52
N ASP A 54 -22.98 -16.25 9.56
CA ASP A 54 -23.62 -14.93 9.65
C ASP A 54 -23.31 -14.21 10.98
N ASP A 55 -23.08 -14.95 12.06
CA ASP A 55 -22.73 -14.38 13.37
C ASP A 55 -21.23 -14.05 13.53
N MET A 56 -20.34 -14.84 12.92
CA MET A 56 -18.89 -14.61 12.97
C MET A 56 -18.41 -13.52 12.02
N TRP A 57 -19.16 -13.22 10.96
CA TRP A 57 -18.73 -12.28 9.92
C TRP A 57 -19.54 -10.98 9.97
N TYR A 58 -18.89 -9.89 9.57
CA TYR A 58 -19.58 -8.61 9.44
C TYR A 58 -20.66 -8.69 8.35
N THR A 59 -21.90 -8.40 8.73
CA THR A 59 -23.01 -8.26 7.78
C THR A 59 -22.70 -7.17 6.74
N PRO A 60 -23.29 -7.24 5.54
CA PRO A 60 -23.13 -6.17 4.54
C PRO A 60 -23.46 -4.77 5.09
N GLN A 61 -24.45 -4.68 5.98
CA GLN A 61 -24.83 -3.44 6.64
C GLN A 61 -23.73 -2.92 7.58
N HIS A 62 -23.10 -3.79 8.37
CA HIS A 62 -21.96 -3.43 9.23
C HIS A 62 -20.78 -2.92 8.39
N ILE A 63 -20.48 -3.60 7.28
CA ILE A 63 -19.41 -3.21 6.37
C ILE A 63 -19.68 -1.83 5.77
N ASP A 64 -20.92 -1.56 5.35
CA ASP A 64 -21.26 -0.28 4.74
C ASP A 64 -21.30 0.86 5.76
N HIS A 65 -21.79 0.61 6.97
CA HIS A 65 -21.69 1.55 8.08
C HIS A 65 -20.23 1.89 8.38
N PHE A 66 -19.36 0.89 8.53
CA PHE A 66 -17.93 1.08 8.74
C PHE A 66 -17.29 1.92 7.63
N LYS A 67 -17.59 1.62 6.34
CA LYS A 67 -17.09 2.43 5.22
C LYS A 67 -17.55 3.89 5.30
N GLN A 68 -18.78 4.15 5.74
CA GLN A 68 -19.28 5.51 5.91
C GLN A 68 -18.55 6.24 7.03
N SER A 69 -18.35 5.59 8.18
CA SER A 69 -17.58 6.13 9.31
C SER A 69 -16.14 6.46 8.88
N VAL A 70 -15.46 5.55 8.17
CA VAL A 70 -14.11 5.79 7.66
C VAL A 70 -14.06 6.97 6.68
N LYS A 71 -15.02 7.07 5.75
CA LYS A 71 -15.10 8.21 4.82
C LYS A 71 -15.28 9.53 5.56
N TYR A 72 -16.10 9.53 6.62
CA TYR A 72 -16.33 10.71 7.44
C TYR A 72 -15.07 11.15 8.18
N ILE A 73 -14.32 10.22 8.78
CA ILE A 73 -13.03 10.49 9.42
C ILE A 73 -12.04 11.07 8.41
N ILE A 74 -11.90 10.45 7.24
CA ILE A 74 -11.01 10.96 6.16
C ILE A 74 -11.43 12.37 5.73
N TYR A 75 -12.73 12.64 5.60
CA TYR A 75 -13.24 13.97 5.27
C TYR A 75 -12.86 15.02 6.33
N ILE A 76 -12.94 14.67 7.61
CA ILE A 76 -12.52 15.56 8.70
C ILE A 76 -11.02 15.84 8.59
N ILE A 77 -10.18 14.81 8.44
CA ILE A 77 -8.71 14.95 8.35
C ILE A 77 -8.33 15.89 7.21
N LEU A 78 -8.87 15.64 6.01
CA LEU A 78 -8.58 16.45 4.81
C LEU A 78 -9.04 17.91 4.90
N ASN A 79 -10.06 18.19 5.72
CA ASN A 79 -10.54 19.56 5.91
C ASN A 79 -9.85 20.27 7.07
N LYS A 80 -9.43 19.54 8.12
CA LYS A 80 -8.61 20.08 9.20
C LYS A 80 -7.25 20.56 8.70
N GLU A 81 -6.58 19.79 7.83
CA GLU A 81 -5.32 20.21 7.16
C GLU A 81 -5.44 21.54 6.41
N LYS A 82 -6.65 21.95 6.00
CA LYS A 82 -6.87 23.22 5.28
C LYS A 82 -7.14 24.41 6.21
N GLN A 83 -7.45 24.17 7.49
CA GLN A 83 -7.97 25.20 8.40
C GLN A 83 -7.08 25.50 9.61
N SER A 84 -6.12 24.65 9.96
CA SER A 84 -5.24 24.89 11.11
C SER A 84 -3.77 25.01 10.69
N GLU A 85 -3.24 26.24 10.72
CA GLU A 85 -1.82 26.50 11.03
C GLU A 85 -1.53 26.38 12.54
N ASP A 86 -2.57 26.14 13.37
CA ASP A 86 -2.41 25.89 14.81
C ASP A 86 -1.99 24.42 15.07
N GLU A 87 -0.72 24.26 15.41
CA GLU A 87 0.08 23.02 15.48
C GLU A 87 -0.25 22.01 16.59
N HIS A 88 -1.28 22.20 17.43
CA HIS A 88 -1.36 21.44 18.70
C HIS A 88 -2.68 20.73 19.04
N ALA A 89 -3.56 20.50 18.07
CA ALA A 89 -4.67 19.57 18.29
C ALA A 89 -4.25 18.13 17.96
N GLU A 90 -3.36 17.56 18.78
CA GLU A 90 -3.08 16.12 18.81
C GLU A 90 -4.35 15.40 19.26
N THR A 91 -5.27 15.16 18.32
CA THR A 91 -6.29 14.14 18.52
C THR A 91 -5.56 12.80 18.58
N GLU A 92 -5.53 12.23 19.77
CA GLU A 92 -5.04 10.90 20.15
C GLU A 92 -5.79 9.82 19.36
N THR A 93 -5.50 9.71 18.07
CA THR A 93 -6.16 8.79 17.16
C THR A 93 -5.12 7.86 16.55
N SER A 94 -5.04 6.66 17.11
CA SER A 94 -4.12 5.62 16.66
C SER A 94 -4.76 4.77 15.56
N GLY A 95 -3.97 4.37 14.56
CA GLY A 95 -4.40 3.44 13.50
C GLY A 95 -4.90 4.12 12.22
N LEU A 96 -6.09 3.74 11.73
CA LEU A 96 -6.60 4.16 10.41
C LEU A 96 -6.78 5.68 10.27
N GLU A 97 -6.82 6.36 11.41
CA GLU A 97 -6.99 7.80 11.55
C GLU A 97 -5.69 8.58 11.22
N ARG A 98 -4.54 7.91 11.20
CA ARG A 98 -3.25 8.45 10.72
C ARG A 98 -3.06 8.27 9.22
N TYR A 99 -4.16 8.38 8.50
CA TYR A 99 -4.14 8.27 7.06
C TYR A 99 -3.39 9.48 6.47
N ARG A 100 -2.13 9.29 6.05
CA ARG A 100 -1.41 10.28 5.24
C ARG A 100 -1.87 10.20 3.78
N PRO A 101 -2.48 11.26 3.20
CA PRO A 101 -2.92 11.25 1.81
C PRO A 101 -1.79 10.89 0.83
N GLN A 102 -0.57 11.33 1.13
CA GLN A 102 0.62 11.08 0.34
C GLN A 102 0.91 9.58 0.14
N ARG A 103 0.73 8.75 1.17
CA ARG A 103 0.90 7.29 1.07
C ARG A 103 -0.08 6.67 0.07
N SER A 104 -1.32 7.18 0.06
CA SER A 104 -2.35 6.72 -0.88
C SER A 104 -2.02 7.11 -2.33
N GLU A 105 -1.44 8.29 -2.54
CA GLU A 105 -1.02 8.76 -3.84
C GLU A 105 0.12 7.89 -4.39
N TYR A 106 1.15 7.61 -3.59
CA TYR A 106 2.22 6.71 -4.01
C TYR A 106 1.71 5.30 -4.33
N LYS A 107 0.75 4.78 -3.56
CA LYS A 107 0.12 3.48 -3.84
C LYS A 107 -0.64 3.50 -5.17
N ARG A 108 -1.42 4.56 -5.45
CA ARG A 108 -2.14 4.72 -6.73
C ARG A 108 -1.17 4.86 -7.90
N SER A 109 -0.12 5.67 -7.75
CA SER A 109 0.93 5.85 -8.75
C SER A 109 1.65 4.54 -9.05
N ALA A 110 2.00 3.76 -8.02
CA ALA A 110 2.62 2.47 -8.20
C ALA A 110 1.74 1.48 -8.97
N LEU A 111 0.44 1.45 -8.66
CA LEU A 111 -0.51 0.64 -9.41
C LEU A 111 -0.60 1.10 -10.88
N PHE A 112 -0.77 2.40 -11.10
CA PHE A 112 -0.86 2.99 -12.43
C PHE A 112 0.36 2.67 -13.29
N TYR A 113 1.58 2.91 -12.79
CA TYR A 113 2.80 2.63 -13.54
C TYR A 113 3.04 1.14 -13.78
N THR A 114 2.65 0.28 -12.83
CA THR A 114 2.76 -1.18 -13.01
C THR A 114 1.82 -1.66 -14.12
N LEU A 115 0.57 -1.20 -14.14
CA LEU A 115 -0.39 -1.51 -15.20
C LEU A 115 0.04 -0.94 -16.55
N HIS A 116 0.62 0.26 -16.56
CA HIS A 116 1.18 0.87 -17.77
C HIS A 116 2.42 0.15 -18.29
N ALA A 117 3.27 -0.37 -17.40
CA ALA A 117 4.38 -1.21 -17.79
C ALA A 117 3.89 -2.52 -18.42
N GLN A 118 2.89 -3.17 -17.82
CA GLN A 118 2.27 -4.39 -18.35
C GLN A 118 1.61 -4.19 -19.72
N SER A 119 1.06 -3.00 -20.00
CA SER A 119 0.46 -2.70 -21.30
C SER A 119 1.51 -2.45 -22.39
N LYS A 120 2.71 -1.98 -22.02
CA LYS A 120 3.82 -1.71 -22.93
C LYS A 120 4.70 -2.93 -23.22
N ASP A 121 4.99 -3.73 -22.21
CA ASP A 121 5.87 -4.89 -22.31
C ASP A 121 5.37 -6.02 -21.39
N ARG A 122 5.44 -7.26 -21.87
CA ARG A 122 5.08 -8.46 -21.11
C ARG A 122 6.27 -9.10 -20.40
N ASN A 123 7.48 -8.54 -20.55
CA ASN A 123 8.66 -9.01 -19.85
C ASN A 123 8.48 -8.90 -18.32
N PRO A 124 8.48 -10.02 -17.59
CA PRO A 124 8.24 -10.02 -16.15
C PRO A 124 9.32 -9.26 -15.36
N GLU A 125 10.58 -9.28 -15.81
CA GLU A 125 11.68 -8.58 -15.12
C GLU A 125 11.54 -7.06 -15.24
N PHE A 126 11.10 -6.58 -16.40
CA PHE A 126 10.80 -5.15 -16.59
C PHE A 126 9.65 -4.69 -15.69
N ILE A 127 8.54 -5.44 -15.67
CA ILE A 127 7.39 -5.13 -14.82
C ILE A 127 7.80 -5.16 -13.34
N ARG A 128 8.59 -6.15 -12.93
CA ARG A 128 9.14 -6.28 -11.57
C ARG A 128 10.01 -5.08 -11.19
N ALA A 129 10.89 -4.63 -12.09
CA ALA A 129 11.75 -3.48 -11.87
C ALA A 129 10.95 -2.19 -11.69
N VAL A 130 9.93 -1.96 -12.55
CA VAL A 130 9.02 -0.81 -12.42
C VAL A 130 8.25 -0.87 -11.10
N ALA A 131 7.64 -2.02 -10.79
CA ALA A 131 6.90 -2.21 -9.54
C ALA A 131 7.78 -1.96 -8.31
N ARG A 132 9.02 -2.48 -8.29
CA ARG A 132 9.99 -2.25 -7.21
C ARG A 132 10.32 -0.78 -7.01
N ARG A 133 10.57 -0.05 -8.11
CA ARG A 133 10.91 1.37 -8.07
C ARG A 133 9.72 2.22 -7.61
N CYS A 134 8.53 1.97 -8.16
CA CYS A 134 7.34 2.74 -7.79
C CYS A 134 6.87 2.48 -6.36
N THR A 135 7.10 1.28 -5.83
CA THR A 135 6.77 0.93 -4.44
C THR A 135 7.84 1.34 -3.43
N ALA A 136 9.02 1.82 -3.85
CA ALA A 136 10.09 2.21 -2.92
C ALA A 136 9.66 3.34 -1.98
N TRP A 137 9.08 4.41 -2.53
CA TRP A 137 8.57 5.55 -1.75
C TRP A 137 7.42 5.16 -0.82
N ALA A 138 6.47 4.38 -1.32
CA ALA A 138 5.36 3.89 -0.52
C ALA A 138 5.82 3.00 0.65
N ARG A 139 6.90 2.22 0.46
CA ARG A 139 7.53 1.43 1.53
C ARG A 139 8.21 2.32 2.56
N SER A 140 9.00 3.30 2.13
CA SER A 140 9.68 4.23 3.03
C SER A 140 8.70 4.92 3.98
N ILE A 141 7.62 5.50 3.43
CA ILE A 141 6.61 6.19 4.23
C ILE A 141 5.83 5.24 5.13
N ALA A 142 5.58 4.00 4.68
CA ALA A 142 4.93 3.01 5.52
C ALA A 142 5.83 2.57 6.69
N THR A 143 7.14 2.49 6.48
CA THR A 143 8.11 2.17 7.53
C THR A 143 8.22 3.31 8.53
N GLU A 144 8.33 4.55 8.06
CA GLU A 144 8.36 5.75 8.90
C GLU A 144 7.08 5.88 9.75
N GLN A 145 5.91 5.81 9.11
CA GLN A 145 4.64 5.83 9.83
C GLN A 145 4.51 4.68 10.83
N GLY A 146 4.92 3.47 10.44
CA GLY A 146 4.87 2.31 11.34
C GLY A 146 5.83 2.44 12.53
N PHE A 147 6.93 3.16 12.37
CA PHE A 147 7.85 3.47 13.45
C PHE A 147 7.28 4.54 14.38
N GLU A 148 6.72 5.63 13.85
CA GLU A 148 6.01 6.63 14.65
C GLU A 148 4.85 6.00 15.43
N ASP A 149 4.03 5.18 14.78
CA ASP A 149 2.91 4.48 15.44
C ASP A 149 3.41 3.50 16.52
N TYR A 150 4.59 2.91 16.32
CA TYR A 150 5.22 2.06 17.33
C TYR A 150 5.67 2.88 18.54
N CYS A 151 6.40 3.97 18.32
CA CYS A 151 6.83 4.89 19.36
C CYS A 151 5.63 5.40 20.17
N ASP A 152 4.57 5.87 19.51
CA ASP A 152 3.42 6.44 20.24
C ASP A 152 2.67 5.42 21.09
N VAL A 153 2.67 4.14 20.69
CA VAL A 153 2.02 3.07 21.46
C VAL A 153 2.88 2.58 22.61
N TYR A 154 4.21 2.55 22.43
CA TYR A 154 5.12 1.87 23.35
C TYR A 154 6.03 2.79 24.15
N ASP A 155 6.38 3.98 23.67
CA ASP A 155 7.25 4.92 24.38
C ASP A 155 6.55 5.47 25.63
N ASP A 156 5.27 5.84 25.56
CA ASP A 156 4.51 6.36 26.71
C ASP A 156 4.41 5.34 27.88
N PRO A 157 4.05 4.06 27.64
CA PRO A 157 4.08 3.04 28.68
C PRO A 157 5.49 2.69 29.17
N LEU A 158 6.49 2.67 28.28
CA LEU A 158 7.88 2.39 28.65
C LEU A 158 8.46 3.51 29.51
N ASP A 159 8.22 4.77 29.14
CA ASP A 159 8.65 5.94 29.89
C ASP A 159 7.99 5.98 31.27
N ARG A 160 6.70 5.65 31.38
CA ARG A 160 6.02 5.52 32.67
C ARG A 160 6.58 4.37 33.51
N LEU A 161 6.84 3.21 32.89
CA LEU A 161 7.43 2.05 33.57
C LEU A 161 8.85 2.37 34.08
N LEU A 162 9.63 3.11 33.30
CA LEU A 162 10.98 3.54 33.65
C LEU A 162 10.98 4.66 34.69
N ALA A 163 10.01 5.58 34.64
CA ALA A 163 9.87 6.69 35.59
C ALA A 163 9.48 6.23 37.00
N ASP A 164 8.63 5.20 37.12
CA ASP A 164 8.26 4.62 38.43
C ASP A 164 9.37 3.75 39.03
N SER A 165 10.35 3.37 38.21
CA SER A 165 11.50 2.59 38.64
C SER A 165 12.68 3.52 38.96
N ASN A 166 13.09 3.61 40.23
CA ASN A 166 14.43 4.11 40.62
C ASN A 166 15.59 3.27 40.03
N VAL A 167 15.30 2.40 39.04
CA VAL A 167 16.18 1.44 38.37
C VAL A 167 16.93 2.11 37.20
N SER A 168 16.39 3.21 36.66
CA SER A 168 17.00 3.95 35.54
C SER A 168 18.42 4.46 35.86
N ALA A 169 18.67 4.94 37.08
CA ALA A 169 20.00 5.40 37.49
C ALA A 169 21.03 4.26 37.53
N THR A 170 20.65 3.09 38.05
CA THR A 170 21.54 1.92 38.16
C THR A 170 21.88 1.26 36.81
N LEU A 171 20.94 1.20 35.86
CA LEU A 171 21.20 0.60 34.55
C LEU A 171 21.99 1.53 33.62
N LEU A 172 21.83 2.85 33.77
CA LEU A 172 22.60 3.81 32.98
C LEU A 172 24.08 3.82 33.39
N GLU A 173 24.38 3.64 34.69
CA GLU A 173 25.76 3.47 35.19
C GLU A 173 26.43 2.21 34.61
N ASP A 174 25.75 1.05 34.63
CA ASP A 174 26.27 -0.20 34.03
C ASP A 174 26.46 -0.10 32.50
N TYR A 175 25.60 0.63 31.80
CA TYR A 175 25.71 0.82 30.34
C TYR A 175 26.88 1.74 29.97
N ILE A 176 27.09 2.83 30.74
CA ILE A 176 28.23 3.73 30.52
C ILE A 176 29.55 3.00 30.81
N GLU A 177 29.61 2.19 31.87
CA GLU A 177 30.81 1.43 32.25
C GLU A 177 31.16 0.33 31.23
N SER A 178 30.16 -0.25 30.56
CA SER A 178 30.39 -1.27 29.52
C SER A 178 30.83 -0.71 28.16
N ASN A 179 30.45 0.52 27.80
CA ASN A 179 30.82 1.14 26.53
C ASN A 179 32.21 1.80 26.53
N ASP A 180 32.73 2.20 27.70
CA ASP A 180 34.08 2.79 27.79
C ASP A 180 35.21 1.76 27.56
N THR A 181 34.87 0.45 27.59
CA THR A 181 35.84 -0.63 27.37
C THR A 181 35.90 -1.16 25.94
N THR A 182 34.92 -0.84 25.07
CA THR A 182 34.83 -1.42 23.72
C THR A 182 35.31 -0.50 22.58
N GLU A 183 35.53 0.80 22.83
CA GLU A 183 36.01 1.78 21.82
C GLU A 183 37.46 1.56 21.33
N LYS A 184 38.23 0.63 21.91
CA LYS A 184 39.62 0.35 21.46
C LYS A 184 39.77 -0.72 20.36
N ARG A 185 38.68 -1.31 19.82
CA ARG A 185 38.82 -2.47 18.92
C ARG A 185 38.19 -2.39 17.52
N ARG A 186 37.61 -1.27 17.10
CA ARG A 186 37.00 -1.15 15.76
C ARG A 186 37.42 0.10 14.99
N LEU A 187 38.72 0.24 14.78
CA LEU A 187 39.26 0.92 13.60
C LEU A 187 40.07 -0.11 12.81
N ARG A 188 39.37 -0.98 12.06
CA ARG A 188 39.96 -1.59 10.88
C ARG A 188 39.36 -0.91 9.66
N PRO A 189 40.18 -0.36 8.76
CA PRO A 189 39.70 0.16 7.48
C PRO A 189 38.93 -0.94 6.76
N VAL A 190 37.71 -0.63 6.35
CA VAL A 190 36.99 -1.43 5.36
C VAL A 190 37.68 -1.13 4.05
N GLU A 191 38.44 -2.09 3.53
CA GLU A 191 38.95 -2.02 2.17
C GLU A 191 37.77 -2.19 1.22
N ASP A 192 37.55 -1.18 0.38
CA ASP A 192 36.54 -1.15 -0.67
C ASP A 192 36.90 -2.21 -1.74
N ASP A 193 36.17 -3.33 -1.76
CA ASP A 193 36.21 -4.31 -2.85
C ASP A 193 35.30 -3.81 -3.99
N ASP A 194 35.87 -2.92 -4.82
CA ASP A 194 35.31 -2.49 -6.10
C ASP A 194 35.32 -3.65 -7.12
N HIS A 195 34.30 -4.51 -7.10
CA HIS A 195 34.02 -5.42 -8.22
C HIS A 195 33.09 -4.76 -9.25
N GLU A 196 33.68 -3.87 -10.04
CA GLU A 196 33.13 -3.31 -11.28
C GLU A 196 32.94 -4.43 -12.33
N SER A 197 31.74 -5.01 -12.37
CA SER A 197 31.34 -5.94 -13.44
C SER A 197 30.92 -5.17 -14.68
N ALA A 198 31.82 -5.11 -15.67
CA ALA A 198 31.61 -4.47 -16.96
C ALA A 198 30.39 -5.04 -17.73
N PRO A 199 29.64 -4.21 -18.49
CA PRO A 199 28.54 -4.67 -19.31
C PRO A 199 29.04 -5.31 -20.63
N ALA A 200 28.53 -6.50 -20.93
CA ALA A 200 28.82 -7.22 -22.17
C ALA A 200 28.28 -6.48 -23.41
N GLU A 201 29.17 -6.07 -24.30
CA GLU A 201 28.85 -5.52 -25.61
C GLU A 201 28.20 -6.60 -26.52
N SER A 202 26.94 -6.38 -26.89
CA SER A 202 26.25 -7.21 -27.87
C SER A 202 26.48 -6.66 -29.28
N LYS A 203 27.32 -7.36 -30.05
CA LYS A 203 27.59 -7.10 -31.47
C LYS A 203 26.32 -7.30 -32.30
N ARG A 204 25.74 -6.22 -32.83
CA ARG A 204 24.72 -6.27 -33.89
C ARG A 204 25.40 -6.48 -35.24
N GLN A 205 25.26 -7.67 -35.82
CA GLN A 205 25.54 -7.91 -37.23
C GLN A 205 24.41 -7.28 -38.07
N ARG A 206 24.79 -6.38 -38.99
CA ARG A 206 23.95 -5.95 -40.11
C ARG A 206 23.97 -7.06 -41.17
N LEU A 207 22.82 -7.62 -41.51
CA LEU A 207 22.64 -8.37 -42.75
C LEU A 207 22.27 -7.37 -43.86
N SER A 208 22.97 -7.47 -44.98
CA SER A 208 22.65 -6.82 -46.25
C SER A 208 21.59 -7.58 -47.02
#